data_AF-A0A2V7Y0A8-F1
#
_entry.id   AF-A0A2V7Y0A8-F1
#
_cell.length_a   1.000
_cell.length_b   1.000
_cell.length_c   1.000
_cell.angle_alpha   90.00
_cell.angle_beta   90.00
_cell.angle_gamma   90.00
#
_symmetry.space_group_name_H-M   'P 1'
#
loop_
_entity.id
_entity.type
_entity.pdbx_description
1 polymer ?
#
loop_
_entity_poly.entity_id
_entity_poly.type
_entity_poly.pdbx_seq_one_letter_code
_entity_poly.pdbx_strand_id
1 'polypeptide(L)'
;MLVKQIAVAISWGVAVSFALAAEHPARPPLRVYVTAAQVDAPRQADEATRNALKAKRDRTREARQALEKRLRGQFGKKREAWPADKGDELYQLEEAAALADADYEYRKIDPRGLADSAREVADSFEGKGSAGRKERVALVSSAAEADLVVEVEARRDGKTMPTQVRPDRCFVLFTVGAGGHMDPKQLTMVPADYRIKKLGLYAWKIANPKADDPVFYFESFNGGGNEFGCQGAAASAVSAAVDKFIEDNYQVLTAK
;
A
#
# COMPACT_ATOMS: atom_id res chain seq x y z
N MET A 1 -24.52 63.67 49.03
CA MET A 1 -25.52 62.79 48.37
C MET A 1 -24.76 61.66 47.70
N LEU A 2 -24.80 60.47 48.32
CA LEU A 2 -24.21 59.24 47.79
C LEU A 2 -25.11 58.67 46.68
N VAL A 3 -24.58 58.53 45.47
CA VAL A 3 -25.25 57.81 44.38
C VAL A 3 -24.74 56.36 44.40
N LYS A 4 -25.66 55.43 44.69
CA LYS A 4 -25.40 53.98 44.77
C LYS A 4 -25.09 53.40 43.39
N GLN A 5 -24.01 52.61 43.33
CA GLN A 5 -23.62 51.76 42.21
C GLN A 5 -24.61 50.60 42.07
N ILE A 6 -25.11 50.36 40.85
CA ILE A 6 -25.83 49.13 40.48
C ILE A 6 -24.88 48.31 39.61
N ALA A 7 -24.40 47.20 40.16
CA ALA A 7 -23.62 46.20 39.44
C ALA A 7 -24.56 45.32 38.60
N VAL A 8 -24.36 45.28 37.29
CA VAL A 8 -25.01 44.35 36.38
C VAL A 8 -24.08 43.15 36.22
N ALA A 9 -24.47 42.02 36.79
CA ALA A 9 -23.80 40.74 36.60
C ALA A 9 -24.29 40.12 35.27
N ILE A 10 -23.43 40.07 34.27
CA ILE A 10 -23.67 39.34 33.01
C ILE A 10 -23.12 37.92 33.20
N SER A 11 -24.01 36.97 33.48
CA SER A 11 -23.71 35.55 33.54
C SER A 11 -23.54 34.97 32.13
N TRP A 12 -22.28 34.77 31.72
CA TRP A 12 -21.94 33.98 30.54
C TRP A 12 -22.13 32.49 30.86
N GLY A 13 -23.25 31.92 30.41
CA GLY A 13 -23.47 30.48 30.42
C GLY A 13 -22.59 29.81 29.35
N VAL A 14 -21.46 29.23 29.76
CA VAL A 14 -20.68 28.33 28.92
C VAL A 14 -21.41 26.99 28.89
N ALA A 15 -22.20 26.75 27.84
CA ALA A 15 -22.71 25.42 27.54
C ALA A 15 -21.56 24.55 27.00
N VAL A 16 -20.92 23.80 27.89
CA VAL A 16 -20.00 22.73 27.51
C VAL A 16 -20.84 21.62 26.88
N SER A 17 -20.90 21.61 25.55
CA SER A 17 -21.43 20.47 24.81
C SER A 17 -20.40 19.35 24.87
N PHE A 18 -20.56 18.43 25.82
CA PHE A 18 -19.92 17.13 25.71
C PHE A 18 -20.55 16.42 24.50
N ALA A 19 -19.89 16.54 23.35
CA ALA A 19 -20.12 15.62 22.25
C ALA A 19 -19.74 14.23 22.78
N LEU A 20 -20.75 13.45 23.15
CA LEU A 20 -20.63 12.00 23.27
C LEU A 20 -20.08 11.53 21.92
N ALA A 21 -18.79 11.18 21.90
CA ALA A 21 -18.21 10.43 20.81
C ALA A 21 -19.06 9.17 20.70
N ALA A 22 -19.91 9.10 19.69
CA ALA A 22 -20.64 7.89 19.37
C ALA A 22 -19.58 6.81 19.13
N GLU A 23 -19.43 5.90 20.08
CA GLU A 23 -18.64 4.68 19.91
C GLU A 23 -19.20 4.00 18.65
N HIS A 24 -18.47 4.12 17.54
CA HIS A 24 -18.74 3.28 16.40
C HIS A 24 -18.62 1.84 16.88
N PRO A 25 -19.61 0.97 16.60
CA PRO A 25 -19.48 -0.44 16.95
C PRO A 25 -18.18 -0.94 16.35
N ALA A 26 -17.35 -1.58 17.19
CA ALA A 26 -16.06 -2.09 16.77
C ALA A 26 -16.25 -2.98 15.54
N ARG A 27 -15.69 -2.54 14.40
CA ARG A 27 -15.77 -3.28 13.14
C ARG A 27 -15.05 -4.62 13.34
N PRO A 28 -15.69 -5.78 13.07
CA PRO A 28 -15.01 -7.06 13.22
C PRO A 28 -13.78 -7.13 12.29
N PRO A 29 -12.68 -7.72 12.75
CA PRO A 29 -11.48 -7.87 11.93
C PRO A 29 -11.74 -8.78 10.73
N LEU A 30 -11.07 -8.50 9.61
CA LEU A 30 -11.07 -9.40 8.46
C LEU A 30 -10.06 -10.53 8.69
N ARG A 31 -10.41 -11.73 8.22
CA ARG A 31 -9.54 -12.90 8.24
C ARG A 31 -8.51 -12.78 7.11
N VAL A 32 -7.24 -12.75 7.47
CA VAL A 32 -6.14 -12.59 6.52
C VAL A 32 -5.26 -13.81 6.54
N TYR A 33 -5.01 -14.38 5.36
CA TYR A 33 -3.98 -15.38 5.15
C TYR A 33 -2.76 -14.72 4.51
N VAL A 34 -1.56 -15.01 5.04
CA VAL A 34 -0.30 -14.52 4.48
C VAL A 34 0.47 -15.69 3.88
N THR A 35 0.92 -15.54 2.64
CA THR A 35 1.69 -16.57 1.93
C THR A 35 2.82 -15.96 1.12
N ALA A 36 3.74 -16.79 0.69
CA ALA A 36 4.74 -16.45 -0.32
C ALA A 36 4.30 -16.99 -1.68
N ALA A 37 4.59 -16.25 -2.75
CA ALA A 37 4.38 -16.73 -4.10
C ALA A 37 5.20 -18.01 -4.35
N GLN A 38 4.59 -18.97 -5.03
CA GLN A 38 5.27 -20.18 -5.47
C GLN A 38 6.13 -19.82 -6.68
N VAL A 39 7.42 -19.59 -6.44
CA VAL A 39 8.39 -19.34 -7.50
C VAL A 39 9.11 -20.64 -7.81
N ASP A 40 8.73 -21.29 -8.91
CA ASP A 40 9.55 -22.36 -9.50
C ASP A 40 10.93 -21.77 -9.78
N ALA A 41 11.93 -22.29 -9.05
CA ALA A 41 13.36 -21.93 -8.99
C ALA A 41 13.83 -20.79 -9.93
N PRO A 42 14.63 -19.83 -9.43
CA PRO A 42 15.05 -18.66 -10.21
C PRO A 42 15.68 -19.09 -11.55
N ARG A 43 14.90 -19.01 -12.63
CA ARG A 43 15.48 -18.87 -13.95
C ARG A 43 16.06 -17.47 -13.94
N GLN A 44 17.36 -17.35 -13.73
CA GLN A 44 18.05 -16.12 -14.12
C GLN A 44 17.57 -15.80 -15.52
N ALA A 45 16.79 -14.71 -15.64
CA ALA A 45 16.25 -14.30 -16.91
C ALA A 45 17.42 -14.22 -17.89
N ASP A 46 17.33 -14.92 -19.01
CA ASP A 46 18.37 -14.88 -20.03
C ASP A 46 18.53 -13.44 -20.57
N GLU A 47 19.61 -13.18 -21.29
CA GLU A 47 19.90 -11.83 -21.77
C GLU A 47 18.77 -11.27 -22.64
N ALA A 48 18.16 -12.11 -23.47
CA ALA A 48 17.02 -11.73 -24.32
C ALA A 48 15.81 -11.27 -23.48
N THR A 49 15.46 -12.02 -22.43
CA THR A 49 14.39 -11.68 -21.49
C THR A 49 14.71 -10.40 -20.73
N ARG A 50 15.96 -10.23 -20.25
CA ARG A 50 16.37 -8.99 -19.57
C ARG A 50 16.28 -7.78 -20.49
N ASN A 51 16.70 -7.92 -21.74
CA ASN A 51 16.63 -6.85 -22.73
C ASN A 51 15.17 -6.51 -23.08
N ALA A 52 14.30 -7.52 -23.21
CA ALA A 52 12.87 -7.32 -23.43
C ALA A 52 12.20 -6.60 -22.24
N LEU A 53 12.50 -7.00 -21.00
CA LEU A 53 11.99 -6.34 -19.79
C LEU A 53 12.50 -4.89 -19.71
N LYS A 54 13.78 -4.65 -19.99
CA LYS A 54 14.35 -3.30 -20.04
C LYS A 54 13.67 -2.44 -21.11
N ALA A 55 13.46 -2.98 -22.31
CA ALA A 55 12.79 -2.26 -23.39
C ALA A 55 11.33 -1.94 -23.04
N LYS A 56 10.59 -2.88 -22.44
CA LYS A 56 9.23 -2.66 -21.93
C LYS A 56 9.21 -1.52 -20.92
N ARG A 57 10.10 -1.58 -19.92
CA ARG A 57 10.28 -0.57 -18.88
C ARG A 57 10.56 0.82 -19.45
N ASP A 58 11.56 0.91 -20.32
CA ASP A 58 12.00 2.16 -20.94
C ASP A 58 10.84 2.76 -21.78
N ARG A 59 10.16 1.93 -22.59
CA ARG A 59 8.99 2.33 -23.39
C ARG A 59 7.82 2.84 -22.55
N THR A 60 7.46 2.17 -21.46
CA THR A 60 6.35 2.60 -20.58
C THR A 60 6.68 3.90 -19.85
N ARG A 61 7.94 4.09 -19.44
CA ARG A 61 8.40 5.34 -18.82
C ARG A 61 8.35 6.50 -19.80
N GLU A 62 8.83 6.29 -21.03
CA GLU A 62 8.78 7.29 -22.10
C GLU A 62 7.33 7.67 -22.44
N ALA A 63 6.43 6.69 -22.61
CA ALA A 63 5.03 6.94 -22.89
C ALA A 63 4.37 7.78 -21.78
N ARG A 64 4.59 7.41 -20.51
CA ARG A 64 4.10 8.15 -19.34
C ARG A 64 4.62 9.59 -19.33
N GLN A 65 5.93 9.79 -19.50
CA GLN A 65 6.55 11.12 -19.51
C GLN A 65 6.08 11.98 -20.69
N ALA A 66 5.93 11.38 -21.86
CA ALA A 66 5.43 12.07 -23.06
C ALA A 66 3.98 12.55 -22.86
N LEU A 67 3.11 11.69 -22.30
CA LEU A 67 1.74 12.08 -21.96
C LEU A 67 1.72 13.19 -20.91
N GLU A 68 2.45 13.03 -19.81
CA GLU A 68 2.52 14.04 -18.75
C GLU A 68 3.01 15.39 -19.30
N LYS A 69 4.04 15.39 -20.17
CA LYS A 69 4.52 16.60 -20.83
C LYS A 69 3.44 17.24 -21.73
N ARG A 70 2.72 16.42 -22.50
CA ARG A 70 1.61 16.88 -23.36
C ARG A 70 0.50 17.53 -22.54
N LEU A 71 0.05 16.86 -21.47
CA LEU A 71 -1.00 17.36 -20.57
C LEU A 71 -0.59 18.64 -19.86
N ARG A 72 0.66 18.72 -19.38
CA ARG A 72 1.22 19.96 -18.81
C ARG A 72 1.22 21.13 -19.79
N GLY A 73 1.48 20.85 -21.07
CA GLY A 73 1.44 21.85 -22.14
C GLY A 73 0.03 22.36 -22.45
N GLN A 74 -0.99 21.49 -22.33
CA GLN A 74 -2.38 21.83 -22.66
C GLN A 74 -3.16 22.44 -21.49
N PHE A 75 -2.96 21.92 -20.28
CA PHE A 75 -3.79 22.23 -19.09
C PHE A 75 -3.00 22.88 -17.95
N GLY A 76 -1.71 23.19 -18.17
CA GLY A 76 -0.83 23.79 -17.17
C GLY A 76 -0.16 22.78 -16.23
N LYS A 77 0.70 23.28 -15.34
CA LYS A 77 1.60 22.43 -14.54
C LYS A 77 0.92 21.64 -13.41
N LYS A 78 -0.25 22.08 -12.94
CA LYS A 78 -0.95 21.54 -11.77
C LYS A 78 -1.94 20.47 -12.21
N ARG A 79 -1.76 19.22 -11.74
CA ARG A 79 -2.62 18.08 -12.10
C ARG A 79 -4.07 18.27 -11.63
N GLU A 80 -4.26 19.04 -10.56
CA GLU A 80 -5.58 19.35 -9.98
C GLU A 80 -6.44 20.21 -10.92
N ALA A 81 -5.83 20.90 -11.88
CA ALA A 81 -6.52 21.71 -12.87
C ALA A 81 -6.85 20.93 -14.16
N TRP A 82 -6.46 19.67 -14.25
CA TRP A 82 -6.65 18.87 -15.46
C TRP A 82 -8.05 18.26 -15.50
N PRO A 83 -8.63 18.05 -16.70
CA PRO A 83 -9.84 17.25 -16.86
C PRO A 83 -9.66 15.85 -16.24
N ALA A 84 -10.73 15.33 -15.61
CA ALA A 84 -10.69 14.04 -14.91
C ALA A 84 -10.27 12.88 -15.82
N ASP A 85 -10.76 12.85 -17.06
CA ASP A 85 -10.41 11.83 -18.06
C ASP A 85 -8.90 11.81 -18.40
N LYS A 86 -8.22 12.95 -18.27
CA LYS A 86 -6.76 13.05 -18.47
C LYS A 86 -5.97 12.61 -17.24
N GLY A 87 -6.55 12.80 -16.06
CA GLY A 87 -6.06 12.15 -14.84
C GLY A 87 -6.07 10.63 -15.02
N ASP A 88 -7.18 10.08 -15.48
CA ASP A 88 -7.35 8.63 -15.71
C ASP A 88 -6.40 8.10 -16.80
N GLU A 89 -6.25 8.82 -17.93
CA GLU A 89 -5.32 8.43 -18.99
C GLU A 89 -3.87 8.37 -18.48
N LEU A 90 -3.45 9.38 -17.69
CA LEU A 90 -2.11 9.39 -17.09
C LEU A 90 -1.94 8.28 -16.05
N TYR A 91 -2.97 8.05 -15.25
CA TYR A 91 -2.99 7.01 -14.23
C TYR A 91 -2.69 5.64 -14.84
N GLN A 92 -3.33 5.30 -15.97
CA GLN A 92 -3.11 4.01 -16.64
C GLN A 92 -1.65 3.83 -17.08
N LEU A 93 -1.00 4.90 -17.57
CA LEU A 93 0.42 4.85 -17.93
C LEU A 93 1.35 4.84 -16.70
N GLU A 94 0.96 5.48 -15.60
CA GLU A 94 1.68 5.40 -14.32
C GLU A 94 1.68 3.96 -13.78
N GLU A 95 0.51 3.31 -13.79
CA GLU A 95 0.36 1.90 -13.41
C GLU A 95 1.19 0.98 -14.32
N ALA A 96 1.08 1.13 -15.65
CA ALA A 96 1.85 0.32 -16.61
C ALA A 96 3.37 0.49 -16.44
N ALA A 97 3.84 1.72 -16.17
CA ALA A 97 5.25 1.97 -15.91
C ALA A 97 5.71 1.38 -14.58
N ALA A 98 4.89 1.47 -13.52
CA ALA A 98 5.21 0.91 -12.22
C ALA A 98 5.29 -0.63 -12.27
N LEU A 99 4.34 -1.29 -12.97
CA LEU A 99 4.39 -2.73 -13.20
C LEU A 99 5.63 -3.14 -14.00
N ALA A 100 5.96 -2.42 -15.08
CA ALA A 100 7.13 -2.73 -15.89
C ALA A 100 8.46 -2.51 -15.12
N ASP A 101 8.50 -1.51 -14.24
CA ASP A 101 9.60 -1.29 -13.31
C ASP A 101 9.75 -2.46 -12.33
N ALA A 102 8.64 -2.88 -11.70
CA ALA A 102 8.63 -4.01 -10.78
C ALA A 102 9.06 -5.32 -11.48
N ASP A 103 8.48 -5.63 -12.65
CA ASP A 103 8.83 -6.77 -13.49
C ASP A 103 10.34 -6.82 -13.78
N TYR A 104 10.95 -5.67 -14.11
CA TYR A 104 12.37 -5.60 -14.45
C TYR A 104 13.29 -5.71 -13.23
N GLU A 105 12.94 -5.05 -12.12
CA GLU A 105 13.78 -5.03 -10.91
C GLU A 105 13.70 -6.36 -10.14
N TYR A 106 12.51 -6.93 -9.98
CA TYR A 106 12.31 -8.11 -9.14
C TYR A 106 12.62 -9.44 -9.84
N ARG A 107 12.51 -9.54 -11.17
CA ARG A 107 12.90 -10.77 -11.90
C ARG A 107 14.40 -11.04 -11.94
N LYS A 108 15.21 -10.09 -11.48
CA LYS A 108 16.67 -10.25 -11.33
C LYS A 108 17.06 -10.76 -9.96
N ILE A 109 16.12 -10.75 -9.01
CA ILE A 109 16.39 -11.04 -7.61
C ILE A 109 16.00 -12.48 -7.32
N ASP A 110 16.71 -13.01 -6.37
CA ASP A 110 16.57 -14.36 -5.89
C ASP A 110 15.34 -14.50 -4.97
N PRO A 111 14.41 -15.43 -5.27
CA PRO A 111 13.23 -15.67 -4.44
C PRO A 111 13.58 -16.34 -3.10
N ARG A 112 14.86 -16.67 -2.83
CA ARG A 112 15.27 -17.15 -1.51
C ARG A 112 14.91 -16.12 -0.43
N GLY A 113 14.03 -16.55 0.46
CA GLY A 113 13.54 -15.79 1.60
C GLY A 113 12.19 -15.06 1.39
N LEU A 114 11.44 -15.37 0.33
CA LEU A 114 10.03 -14.95 0.27
C LEU A 114 9.21 -15.55 1.41
N ALA A 115 9.44 -16.83 1.74
CA ALA A 115 8.81 -17.47 2.89
C ALA A 115 9.17 -16.79 4.22
N ASP A 116 10.43 -16.33 4.37
CA ASP A 116 10.85 -15.56 5.54
C ASP A 116 10.12 -14.22 5.60
N SER A 117 10.04 -13.50 4.49
CA SER A 117 9.32 -12.23 4.43
C SER A 117 7.81 -12.41 4.67
N ALA A 118 7.18 -13.46 4.13
CA ALA A 118 5.77 -13.78 4.42
C ALA A 118 5.56 -14.06 5.91
N ARG A 119 6.47 -14.79 6.55
CA ARG A 119 6.45 -15.02 8.00
C ARG A 119 6.66 -13.73 8.78
N GLU A 120 7.61 -12.88 8.40
CA GLU A 120 7.84 -11.56 9.02
C GLU A 120 6.61 -10.65 8.89
N VAL A 121 5.86 -10.74 7.78
CA VAL A 121 4.59 -10.03 7.58
C VAL A 121 3.53 -10.56 8.56
N ALA A 122 3.37 -11.89 8.66
CA ALA A 122 2.45 -12.53 9.62
C ALA A 122 2.79 -12.14 11.07
N ASP A 123 4.06 -12.27 11.46
CA ASP A 123 4.57 -11.84 12.76
C ASP A 123 4.28 -10.36 13.05
N SER A 124 4.40 -9.50 12.02
CA SER A 124 4.10 -8.07 12.13
C SER A 124 2.61 -7.77 12.34
N PHE A 125 1.69 -8.61 11.88
CA PHE A 125 0.26 -8.48 12.18
C PHE A 125 -0.04 -8.77 13.66
N GLU A 126 0.65 -9.74 14.24
CA GLU A 126 0.55 -10.10 15.67
C GLU A 126 1.21 -9.07 16.60
N GLY A 127 1.91 -8.08 16.04
CA GLY A 127 2.58 -7.02 16.78
C GLY A 127 4.03 -7.33 17.16
N LYS A 128 4.65 -8.34 16.56
CA LYS A 128 6.10 -8.53 16.65
C LYS A 128 6.79 -7.48 15.76
N GLY A 129 7.88 -6.88 16.24
CA GLY A 129 8.57 -5.78 15.55
C GLY A 129 8.04 -4.38 15.92
N SER A 130 8.24 -3.40 15.03
CA SER A 130 7.99 -1.98 15.32
C SER A 130 6.62 -1.45 14.85
N ALA A 131 5.85 -2.26 14.12
CA ALA A 131 4.57 -1.82 13.55
C ALA A 131 3.40 -1.83 14.56
N GLY A 132 3.54 -2.52 15.70
CA GLY A 132 2.44 -2.77 16.64
C GLY A 132 1.37 -3.70 16.08
N ARG A 133 0.54 -4.25 16.98
CA ARG A 133 -0.55 -5.19 16.62
C ARG A 133 -1.57 -4.52 15.70
N LYS A 134 -2.06 -5.26 14.69
CA LYS A 134 -3.11 -4.77 13.77
C LYS A 134 -4.48 -5.25 14.24
N GLU A 135 -5.31 -4.32 14.67
CA GLU A 135 -6.62 -4.62 15.27
C GLU A 135 -7.67 -5.04 14.24
N ARG A 136 -7.50 -4.65 12.97
CA ARG A 136 -8.45 -4.96 11.89
C ARG A 136 -8.19 -6.31 11.21
N VAL A 137 -7.19 -7.06 11.68
CA VAL A 137 -6.72 -8.31 11.07
C VAL A 137 -6.78 -9.45 12.07
N ALA A 138 -7.41 -10.54 11.66
CA ALA A 138 -7.32 -11.84 12.31
C ALA A 138 -6.58 -12.80 11.38
N LEU A 139 -5.42 -13.31 11.78
CA LEU A 139 -4.68 -14.26 10.95
C LEU A 139 -5.37 -15.62 10.91
N VAL A 140 -5.42 -16.22 9.72
CA VAL A 140 -5.91 -17.59 9.50
C VAL A 140 -4.86 -18.43 8.80
N SER A 141 -5.08 -19.74 8.74
CA SER A 141 -4.05 -20.71 8.35
C SER A 141 -4.03 -21.05 6.86
N SER A 142 -5.09 -20.69 6.13
CA SER A 142 -5.23 -21.01 4.71
C SER A 142 -6.03 -19.95 3.97
N ALA A 143 -5.82 -19.88 2.64
CA ALA A 143 -6.61 -19.02 1.76
C ALA A 143 -8.10 -19.35 1.82
N ALA A 144 -8.47 -20.63 2.02
CA ALA A 144 -9.85 -21.08 2.10
C ALA A 144 -10.61 -20.50 3.30
N GLU A 145 -9.92 -20.23 4.42
CA GLU A 145 -10.49 -19.64 5.64
C GLU A 145 -10.49 -18.10 5.63
N ALA A 146 -9.83 -17.49 4.66
CA ALA A 146 -9.56 -16.06 4.64
C ALA A 146 -10.64 -15.26 3.91
N ASP A 147 -10.80 -14.01 4.35
CA ASP A 147 -11.47 -12.97 3.58
C ASP A 147 -10.48 -12.33 2.59
N LEU A 148 -9.22 -12.13 3.00
CA LEU A 148 -8.15 -11.59 2.17
C LEU A 148 -6.91 -12.48 2.17
N VAL A 149 -6.24 -12.57 1.03
CA VAL A 149 -4.91 -13.20 0.89
C VAL A 149 -3.88 -12.12 0.64
N VAL A 150 -2.83 -12.11 1.45
CA VAL A 150 -1.63 -11.29 1.25
C VAL A 150 -0.54 -12.22 0.75
N GLU A 151 -0.16 -12.07 -0.52
CA GLU A 151 0.91 -12.87 -1.12
C GLU A 151 2.17 -12.03 -1.31
N VAL A 152 3.29 -12.49 -0.74
CA VAL A 152 4.60 -11.89 -0.94
C VAL A 152 5.20 -12.46 -2.23
N GLU A 153 5.24 -11.64 -3.27
CA GLU A 153 5.69 -12.06 -4.59
C GLU A 153 7.19 -11.92 -4.78
N ALA A 154 7.78 -10.85 -4.24
CA ALA A 154 9.19 -10.59 -4.41
C ALA A 154 9.75 -9.72 -3.29
N ARG A 155 11.07 -9.75 -3.11
CA ARG A 155 11.80 -8.80 -2.26
C ARG A 155 13.08 -8.37 -2.95
N ARG A 156 13.55 -7.16 -2.69
CA ARG A 156 14.82 -6.66 -3.24
C ARG A 156 15.54 -5.74 -2.27
N ASP A 157 16.85 -5.72 -2.40
CA ASP A 157 17.74 -4.83 -1.66
C ASP A 157 18.36 -3.80 -2.61
N GLY A 158 18.21 -2.53 -2.29
CA GLY A 158 19.03 -1.45 -2.84
C GLY A 158 20.24 -1.28 -1.95
N LYS A 159 21.34 -1.99 -2.26
CA LYS A 159 22.59 -1.89 -1.50
C LYS A 159 23.11 -0.45 -1.48
N THR A 160 23.48 0.02 -0.30
CA THR A 160 24.28 1.23 -0.19
C THR A 160 25.73 0.92 -0.60
N MET A 161 26.37 1.80 -1.37
CA MET A 161 27.79 1.63 -1.72
C MET A 161 28.64 1.59 -0.43
N PRO A 162 29.74 0.81 -0.36
CA PRO A 162 30.57 0.68 0.85
C PRO A 162 31.10 2.02 1.41
N THR A 163 31.13 3.06 0.58
CA THR A 163 31.61 4.41 0.92
C THR A 163 30.54 5.32 1.51
N GLN A 164 29.29 4.85 1.65
CA GLN A 164 28.18 5.63 2.17
C GLN A 164 27.61 4.96 3.42
N VAL A 165 27.63 5.67 4.55
CA VAL A 165 26.92 5.28 5.78
C VAL A 165 25.43 5.60 5.58
N ARG A 166 24.74 4.77 4.80
CA ARG A 166 23.27 4.81 4.71
C ARG A 166 22.72 3.40 4.86
N PRO A 167 21.60 3.25 5.57
CA PRO A 167 20.93 1.97 5.68
C PRO A 167 20.57 1.38 4.33
N ASP A 168 20.70 0.07 4.23
CA ASP A 168 20.19 -0.68 3.10
C ASP A 168 18.70 -0.40 2.91
N ARG A 169 18.28 -0.40 1.64
CA ARG A 169 16.90 -0.17 1.25
C ARG A 169 16.25 -1.49 0.89
N CYS A 170 15.38 -2.00 1.74
CA CYS A 170 14.64 -3.23 1.45
C CYS A 170 13.25 -2.89 0.97
N PHE A 171 12.81 -3.63 -0.04
CA PHE A 171 11.49 -3.50 -0.61
C PHE A 171 10.84 -4.88 -0.70
N VAL A 172 9.53 -4.91 -0.47
CA VAL A 172 8.70 -6.11 -0.62
C VAL A 172 7.59 -5.79 -1.62
N LEU A 173 7.53 -6.58 -2.69
CA LEU A 173 6.41 -6.62 -3.61
C LEU A 173 5.39 -7.62 -3.06
N PHE A 174 4.15 -7.18 -2.89
CA PHE A 174 3.09 -8.02 -2.38
C PHE A 174 1.76 -7.70 -3.06
N THR A 175 0.86 -8.68 -3.06
CA THR A 175 -0.51 -8.52 -3.52
C THR A 175 -1.51 -8.62 -2.38
N VAL A 176 -2.68 -8.02 -2.58
CA VAL A 176 -3.86 -8.22 -1.75
C VAL A 176 -4.99 -8.72 -2.65
N GLY A 177 -5.34 -9.99 -2.50
CA GLY A 177 -6.39 -10.68 -3.24
C GLY A 177 -7.52 -11.17 -2.32
N ALA A 178 -8.59 -11.69 -2.92
CA ALA A 178 -9.70 -12.27 -2.19
C ALA A 178 -9.34 -13.68 -1.68
N GLY A 179 -9.73 -13.99 -0.44
CA GLY A 179 -9.69 -15.34 0.11
C GLY A 179 -10.95 -16.13 -0.24
N GLY A 180 -11.05 -17.35 0.29
CA GLY A 180 -12.16 -18.27 0.02
C GLY A 180 -13.54 -17.78 0.50
N HIS A 181 -13.59 -16.75 1.35
CA HIS A 181 -14.83 -16.16 1.86
C HIS A 181 -15.20 -14.81 1.23
N MET A 182 -14.46 -14.34 0.23
CA MET A 182 -14.71 -13.07 -0.45
C MET A 182 -14.88 -13.29 -1.96
N ASP A 183 -15.85 -12.63 -2.59
CA ASP A 183 -15.93 -12.62 -4.05
C ASP A 183 -14.81 -11.73 -4.60
N PRO A 184 -13.91 -12.25 -5.49
CA PRO A 184 -12.86 -11.43 -6.09
C PRO A 184 -13.35 -10.15 -6.76
N LYS A 185 -14.60 -10.11 -7.23
CA LYS A 185 -15.20 -8.89 -7.81
C LYS A 185 -15.33 -7.75 -6.81
N GLN A 186 -15.40 -8.03 -5.50
CA GLN A 186 -15.46 -6.98 -4.48
C GLN A 186 -14.21 -6.09 -4.50
N LEU A 187 -13.04 -6.64 -4.84
CA LEU A 187 -11.82 -5.84 -4.96
C LEU A 187 -11.89 -4.84 -6.11
N THR A 188 -12.65 -5.14 -7.16
CA THR A 188 -12.86 -4.21 -8.29
C THR A 188 -13.76 -3.02 -7.94
N MET A 189 -14.47 -3.08 -6.81
CA MET A 189 -15.30 -1.98 -6.30
C MET A 189 -14.50 -0.94 -5.49
N VAL A 190 -13.26 -1.27 -5.11
CA VAL A 190 -12.35 -0.28 -4.50
C VAL A 190 -11.97 0.75 -5.58
N PRO A 191 -12.03 2.07 -5.29
CA PRO A 191 -11.75 3.10 -6.28
C PRO A 191 -10.40 2.91 -6.97
N ALA A 192 -10.37 3.00 -8.29
CA ALA A 192 -9.16 2.81 -9.09
C ALA A 192 -8.07 3.84 -8.74
N ASP A 193 -8.44 5.02 -8.25
CA ASP A 193 -7.53 6.06 -7.78
C ASP A 193 -7.06 5.87 -6.33
N TYR A 194 -7.53 4.82 -5.63
CA TYR A 194 -7.15 4.55 -4.24
C TYR A 194 -5.63 4.59 -4.08
N ARG A 195 -5.19 5.28 -3.03
CA ARG A 195 -3.80 5.34 -2.57
C ARG A 195 -3.80 5.18 -1.07
N ILE A 196 -2.83 4.43 -0.59
CA ILE A 196 -2.55 4.34 0.84
C ILE A 196 -2.07 5.73 1.29
N LYS A 197 -2.97 6.48 1.93
CA LYS A 197 -2.68 7.82 2.46
C LYS A 197 -2.50 7.71 3.97
N LYS A 198 -1.26 7.52 4.42
CA LYS A 198 -0.88 7.57 5.84
C LYS A 198 0.54 8.12 5.96
N LEU A 199 0.69 9.21 6.71
CA LEU A 199 2.00 9.80 6.96
C LEU A 199 2.90 8.77 7.67
N GLY A 200 4.14 8.62 7.18
CA GLY A 200 5.10 7.66 7.72
C GLY A 200 4.87 6.20 7.31
N LEU A 201 3.87 5.91 6.46
CA LEU A 201 3.69 4.59 5.87
C LEU A 201 4.45 4.50 4.55
N TYR A 202 5.37 3.55 4.48
CA TYR A 202 6.25 3.35 3.33
C TYR A 202 5.73 2.24 2.42
N ALA A 203 4.51 2.40 1.92
CA ALA A 203 3.93 1.47 0.95
C ALA A 203 3.09 2.23 -0.07
N TRP A 204 3.13 1.80 -1.33
CA TRP A 204 2.35 2.40 -2.41
C TRP A 204 1.74 1.34 -3.31
N LYS A 205 0.59 1.69 -3.90
CA LYS A 205 -0.07 0.85 -4.91
C LYS A 205 0.69 0.93 -6.23
N ILE A 206 0.97 -0.22 -6.83
CA ILE A 206 1.55 -0.36 -8.16
C ILE A 206 0.44 -0.49 -9.20
N ALA A 207 -0.55 -1.37 -8.94
CA ALA A 207 -1.62 -1.65 -9.88
C ALA A 207 -2.96 -1.99 -9.22
N ASN A 208 -4.03 -1.70 -9.96
CA ASN A 208 -5.39 -2.11 -9.61
C ASN A 208 -5.68 -3.57 -10.00
N PRO A 209 -6.67 -4.19 -9.33
CA PRO A 209 -7.22 -5.47 -9.76
C PRO A 209 -7.83 -5.36 -11.15
N LYS A 210 -7.66 -6.42 -11.93
CA LYS A 210 -8.26 -6.62 -13.25
C LYS A 210 -9.23 -7.79 -13.19
N ALA A 211 -10.06 -7.94 -14.22
CA ALA A 211 -11.05 -9.01 -14.26
C ALA A 211 -10.41 -10.41 -14.32
N ASP A 212 -9.26 -10.52 -14.98
CA ASP A 212 -8.45 -11.74 -15.12
C ASP A 212 -7.44 -11.94 -13.99
N ASP A 213 -7.15 -10.89 -13.23
CA ASP A 213 -6.22 -10.88 -12.11
C ASP A 213 -6.72 -9.94 -11.01
N PRO A 214 -7.69 -10.38 -10.19
CA PRO A 214 -8.43 -9.51 -9.27
C PRO A 214 -7.66 -9.24 -7.98
N VAL A 215 -6.39 -8.82 -8.09
CA VAL A 215 -5.53 -8.48 -6.95
C VAL A 215 -5.00 -7.06 -7.03
N PHE A 216 -4.82 -6.43 -5.88
CA PHE A 216 -4.05 -5.20 -5.80
C PHE A 216 -2.57 -5.51 -5.72
N TYR A 217 -1.75 -4.81 -6.50
CA TYR A 217 -0.29 -4.86 -6.37
C TYR A 217 0.20 -3.68 -5.54
N PHE A 218 1.09 -3.95 -4.59
CA PHE A 218 1.72 -2.96 -3.74
C PHE A 218 3.23 -3.21 -3.61
N GLU A 219 3.99 -2.14 -3.40
CA GLU A 219 5.39 -2.21 -2.98
C GLU A 219 5.53 -1.53 -1.62
N SER A 220 6.20 -2.19 -0.68
CA SER A 220 6.61 -1.59 0.59
C SER A 220 8.11 -1.27 0.58
N PHE A 221 8.52 -0.40 1.51
CA PHE A 221 9.89 0.05 1.72
C PHE A 221 10.17 0.15 3.23
N ASN A 222 11.41 -0.12 3.65
CA ASN A 222 11.81 -0.06 5.06
C ASN A 222 11.95 1.38 5.64
N GLY A 223 11.63 2.43 4.88
CA GLY A 223 11.73 3.82 5.33
C GLY A 223 13.16 4.38 5.41
N GLY A 224 14.18 3.59 5.06
CA GLY A 224 15.57 4.04 4.98
C GLY A 224 16.18 4.41 6.34
N GLY A 225 15.74 3.78 7.44
CA GLY A 225 16.20 4.10 8.80
C GLY A 225 16.90 2.96 9.56
N ASN A 226 16.80 1.71 9.10
CA ASN A 226 17.30 0.55 9.86
C ASN A 226 18.26 -0.31 9.00
N GLU A 227 19.54 -0.31 9.36
CA GLU A 227 20.57 -1.21 8.80
C GLU A 227 20.33 -2.67 9.21
N PHE A 228 19.84 -2.89 10.43
CA PHE A 228 19.52 -4.21 10.97
C PHE A 228 18.01 -4.51 10.83
N GLY A 229 17.67 -5.71 10.35
CA GLY A 229 16.27 -6.12 10.19
C GLY A 229 15.53 -5.36 9.08
N CYS A 230 16.25 -4.88 8.07
CA CYS A 230 15.73 -4.11 6.93
C CYS A 230 14.54 -4.80 6.23
N GLN A 231 14.61 -6.12 6.04
CA GLN A 231 13.50 -6.93 5.51
C GLN A 231 12.30 -6.96 6.45
N GLY A 232 12.53 -7.20 7.74
CA GLY A 232 11.47 -7.14 8.77
C GLY A 232 10.79 -5.77 8.85
N ALA A 233 11.52 -4.67 8.64
CA ALA A 233 10.95 -3.33 8.58
C ALA A 233 10.09 -3.11 7.32
N ALA A 234 10.51 -3.63 6.16
CA ALA A 234 9.69 -3.62 4.95
C ALA A 234 8.44 -4.51 5.10
N ALA A 235 8.55 -5.67 5.76
CA ALA A 235 7.43 -6.54 6.11
C ALA A 235 6.45 -5.87 7.09
N SER A 236 6.96 -5.16 8.09
CA SER A 236 6.17 -4.30 8.98
C SER A 236 5.41 -3.20 8.23
N ALA A 237 5.98 -2.64 7.17
CA ALA A 237 5.27 -1.71 6.29
C ALA A 237 4.15 -2.39 5.49
N VAL A 238 4.30 -3.67 5.10
CA VAL A 238 3.21 -4.46 4.50
C VAL A 238 2.04 -4.62 5.46
N SER A 239 2.28 -5.04 6.71
CA SER A 239 1.18 -5.22 7.67
C SER A 239 0.43 -3.92 7.98
N ALA A 240 1.16 -2.80 8.07
CA ALA A 240 0.57 -1.47 8.23
C ALA A 240 -0.20 -1.00 6.98
N ALA A 241 0.26 -1.37 5.78
CA ALA A 241 -0.43 -1.11 4.52
C ALA A 241 -1.75 -1.88 4.42
N VAL A 242 -1.76 -3.16 4.77
CA VAL A 242 -2.96 -4.00 4.75
C VAL A 242 -3.98 -3.54 5.79
N ASP A 243 -3.56 -3.23 7.03
CA ASP A 243 -4.46 -2.67 8.05
C ASP A 243 -5.11 -1.36 7.57
N LYS A 244 -4.34 -0.49 6.90
CA LYS A 244 -4.86 0.76 6.33
C LYS A 244 -5.77 0.53 5.13
N PHE A 245 -5.45 -0.44 4.28
CA PHE A 245 -6.30 -0.85 3.16
C PHE A 245 -7.67 -1.33 3.65
N ILE A 246 -7.68 -2.14 4.70
CA ILE A 246 -8.92 -2.62 5.34
C ILE A 246 -9.68 -1.45 5.98
N GLU A 247 -9.00 -0.55 6.69
CA GLU A 247 -9.60 0.64 7.28
C GLU A 247 -10.36 1.48 6.25
N ASP A 248 -9.68 1.80 5.14
CA ASP A 248 -10.18 2.70 4.11
C ASP A 248 -11.32 2.07 3.30
N ASN A 249 -11.28 0.76 3.10
CA ASN A 249 -12.17 0.06 2.19
C ASN A 249 -13.14 -0.89 2.89
N TYR A 250 -13.25 -0.82 4.23
CA TYR A 250 -14.01 -1.79 5.03
C TYR A 250 -15.42 -2.08 4.50
N GLN A 251 -16.15 -1.03 4.14
CA GLN A 251 -17.54 -1.17 3.66
C GLN A 251 -17.61 -1.94 2.34
N VAL A 252 -16.64 -1.73 1.45
CA VAL A 252 -16.54 -2.45 0.18
C VAL A 252 -16.15 -3.90 0.41
N LEU A 253 -15.17 -4.12 1.30
CA LEU A 253 -14.62 -5.44 1.62
C LEU A 253 -15.59 -6.34 2.42
N THR A 254 -16.62 -5.77 3.03
CA THR A 254 -17.62 -6.50 3.82
C THR A 254 -19.03 -6.45 3.24
N ALA A 255 -19.19 -5.86 2.06
CA ALA A 255 -20.44 -5.90 1.31
C ALA A 255 -20.80 -7.37 0.99
N LYS A 256 -22.07 -7.74 1.08
CA LYS A 256 -22.58 -9.06 0.72
C LYS A 256 -23.51 -8.94 -0.47
#